data_AF-A0A392NS92-F1
#
_entry.id   AF-A0A392NS92-F1
#
_cell.length_a   1.000
_cell.length_b   1.000
_cell.length_c   1.000
_cell.angle_alpha   90.00
_cell.angle_beta   90.00
_cell.angle_gamma   90.00
#
_symmetry.space_group_name_H-M   'P 1'
#
loop_
_entity.id
_entity.type
_entity.pdbx_description
1 polymer ?
#
loop_
_entity_poly.entity_id
_entity_poly.type
_entity_poly.pdbx_seq_one_letter_code
_entity_poly.pdbx_strand_id
1 'polypeptide(L)'
;MQALEKSKSRIELLDELSTKLSEAISLKESQLVGNVTTNIEDTTEDASSPVRIIAPKEEVLKDSPEDDSDSNKMKFGDSQDVQFSSESQENLPDDKEIEKLLGSLSTGTGNENNIPSNLSQISSYEEFIEHIDQKLCEIETELVSVLNVSMLVLDSEERPKNSRWQQTMELLESIHGIRQ
;
A
#
# COMPACT_ATOMS: atom_id res chain seq x y z
N MET A 1 5.54 -35.38 -23.54
CA MET A 1 4.55 -34.41 -24.04
C MET A 1 3.89 -33.58 -22.94
N GLN A 2 3.60 -34.14 -21.76
CA GLN A 2 2.92 -33.43 -20.66
C GLN A 2 3.62 -32.15 -20.16
N ALA A 3 4.95 -32.11 -20.13
CA ALA A 3 5.70 -30.92 -19.71
C ALA A 3 5.52 -29.73 -20.66
N LEU A 4 5.41 -30.00 -21.97
CA LEU A 4 5.19 -28.96 -22.98
C LEU A 4 3.77 -28.39 -22.88
N GLU A 5 2.78 -29.25 -22.63
CA GLU A 5 1.39 -28.84 -22.41
C GLU A 5 1.24 -27.96 -21.16
N LYS A 6 1.90 -28.34 -20.05
CA LYS A 6 1.98 -27.49 -18.84
C LYS A 6 2.68 -26.15 -19.07
N SER A 7 3.73 -26.14 -19.88
CA SER A 7 4.41 -24.90 -20.25
C SER A 7 3.50 -23.99 -21.09
N LYS A 8 2.76 -24.57 -22.03
CA LYS A 8 1.81 -23.85 -22.88
C LYS A 8 0.69 -23.23 -22.05
N SER A 9 0.06 -24.00 -21.15
CA SER A 9 -1.00 -23.47 -20.27
C SER A 9 -0.49 -22.36 -19.35
N ARG A 10 0.76 -22.45 -18.89
CA ARG A 10 1.37 -21.39 -18.07
C ARG A 10 1.58 -20.10 -18.88
N ILE A 11 2.02 -20.21 -20.12
CA ILE A 11 2.21 -19.06 -21.01
C ILE A 11 0.87 -18.39 -21.28
N GLU A 12 -0.16 -19.16 -21.64
CA GLU A 12 -1.52 -18.62 -21.87
C GLU A 12 -2.08 -17.89 -20.64
N LEU A 13 -1.87 -18.44 -19.43
CA LEU A 13 -2.27 -17.78 -18.20
C LEU A 13 -1.52 -16.46 -17.97
N LEU A 14 -0.22 -16.43 -18.26
CA LEU A 14 0.58 -15.21 -18.13
C LEU A 14 0.15 -14.14 -19.14
N ASP A 15 -0.20 -14.53 -20.36
CA ASP A 15 -0.72 -13.62 -21.38
C ASP A 15 -2.08 -13.02 -20.96
N GLU A 16 -2.97 -13.84 -20.38
CA GLU A 16 -4.24 -13.38 -19.81
C GLU A 16 -4.02 -12.40 -18.65
N LEU A 17 -3.11 -12.73 -17.73
CA LEU A 17 -2.77 -11.86 -16.60
C LEU A 17 -2.19 -10.53 -17.07
N SER A 18 -1.30 -10.55 -18.06
CA SER A 18 -0.72 -9.34 -18.66
C SER A 18 -1.79 -8.44 -19.28
N THR A 19 -2.77 -9.05 -19.95
CA THR A 19 -3.89 -8.33 -20.56
C THR A 19 -4.76 -7.67 -19.48
N LYS A 20 -5.16 -8.41 -18.44
CA LYS A 20 -5.95 -7.88 -17.32
C LYS A 20 -5.23 -6.77 -16.56
N LEU A 21 -3.92 -6.91 -16.36
CA LEU A 21 -3.12 -5.91 -15.68
C LEU A 21 -3.05 -4.61 -16.49
N SER A 22 -2.89 -4.71 -17.81
CA SER A 22 -2.90 -3.55 -18.71
C SER A 22 -4.25 -2.83 -18.70
N GLU A 23 -5.36 -3.58 -18.70
CA GLU A 23 -6.71 -3.03 -18.58
C GLU A 23 -6.92 -2.31 -17.25
N ALA A 24 -6.49 -2.92 -16.14
CA ALA A 24 -6.60 -2.32 -14.81
C ALA A 24 -5.78 -1.03 -14.68
N ILE A 25 -4.57 -1.00 -15.24
CA ILE A 25 -3.75 0.22 -15.31
C ILE A 25 -4.46 1.29 -16.14
N SER A 26 -4.96 0.94 -17.32
CA SER A 26 -5.66 1.89 -18.20
C SER A 26 -6.91 2.48 -17.53
N LEU A 27 -7.66 1.65 -16.79
CA LEU A 27 -8.81 2.10 -16.00
C LEU A 27 -8.37 3.09 -14.91
N LYS A 28 -7.32 2.78 -14.15
CA LYS A 28 -6.81 3.69 -13.10
C LYS A 28 -6.22 4.97 -13.67
N GLU A 29 -5.55 4.91 -14.81
CA GLU A 29 -5.04 6.09 -15.52
C GLU A 29 -6.18 6.99 -15.98
N SER A 30 -7.24 6.42 -16.58
CA SER A 30 -8.42 7.21 -16.98
C SER A 30 -9.13 7.85 -15.79
N GLN A 31 -9.24 7.15 -14.65
CA GLN A 31 -9.77 7.72 -13.41
C GLN A 31 -8.89 8.87 -12.88
N LEU A 32 -7.57 8.70 -12.92
CA LEU A 32 -6.63 9.74 -12.46
C LEU A 32 -6.71 10.98 -13.36
N VAL A 33 -6.65 10.80 -14.68
CA VAL A 33 -6.75 11.91 -15.65
C VAL A 33 -8.11 12.62 -15.51
N GLY A 34 -9.21 11.88 -15.42
CA GLY A 34 -10.55 12.46 -15.23
C GLY A 34 -10.69 13.26 -13.92
N ASN A 35 -10.07 12.80 -12.83
CA ASN A 35 -10.08 13.51 -11.56
C ASN A 35 -9.19 14.77 -11.56
N VAL A 36 -8.13 14.79 -12.38
CA VAL A 36 -7.25 15.96 -12.53
C VAL A 36 -7.91 17.02 -13.42
N THR A 37 -8.57 16.64 -14.51
CA THR A 37 -9.20 17.59 -15.45
C THR A 37 -10.45 18.26 -14.87
N THR A 38 -11.32 17.49 -14.20
CA THR A 38 -12.56 18.02 -13.58
C THR A 38 -12.33 19.01 -12.43
N ASN A 39 -11.13 19.05 -11.85
CA ASN A 39 -10.80 19.90 -10.71
C ASN A 39 -10.04 21.18 -11.10
N ILE A 40 -9.64 21.28 -12.38
CA ILE A 40 -8.96 22.45 -12.96
C ILE A 40 -9.95 23.43 -13.60
N GLU A 41 -11.08 22.94 -14.11
CA GLU A 41 -12.05 23.77 -14.86
C GLU A 41 -12.90 24.70 -13.96
N ASP A 42 -12.91 24.49 -12.64
CA ASP A 42 -13.79 25.23 -11.72
C ASP A 42 -13.13 26.45 -11.02
N THR A 43 -11.96 26.91 -11.50
CA THR A 43 -11.28 28.06 -10.86
C THR A 43 -10.72 29.09 -11.83
N THR A 44 -11.62 29.86 -12.45
CA THR A 44 -11.27 31.16 -13.03
C THR A 44 -11.61 32.33 -12.09
N GLU A 45 -11.22 32.28 -10.81
CA GLU A 45 -11.10 33.48 -9.97
C GLU A 45 -10.53 33.14 -8.58
N ASP A 46 -9.20 33.17 -8.47
CA ASP A 46 -8.44 33.96 -7.49
C ASP A 46 -7.02 33.40 -7.35
N ALA A 47 -6.07 34.13 -7.89
CA ALA A 47 -4.64 33.82 -7.85
C ALA A 47 -4.03 34.20 -6.49
N SER A 48 -4.50 33.59 -5.39
CA SER A 48 -3.84 33.71 -4.08
C SER A 48 -4.28 32.63 -3.08
N SER A 49 -3.94 31.36 -3.31
CA SER A 49 -3.80 30.41 -2.20
C SER A 49 -2.86 29.24 -2.52
N PRO A 50 -1.83 28.97 -1.68
CA PRO A 50 -0.88 27.89 -1.86
C PRO A 50 -1.38 26.59 -1.19
N VAL A 51 -1.23 25.47 -1.90
CA VAL A 51 -1.46 24.08 -1.48
C VAL A 51 -2.94 23.71 -1.22
N ARG A 52 -3.52 22.91 -2.13
CA ARG A 52 -4.83 22.24 -1.97
C ARG A 52 -4.62 20.76 -1.69
N ILE A 53 -5.05 20.27 -0.53
CA ILE A 53 -5.06 18.84 -0.19
C ILE A 53 -6.43 18.28 -0.62
N ILE A 54 -6.43 17.29 -1.51
CA ILE A 54 -7.65 16.67 -2.05
C ILE A 54 -7.83 15.31 -1.37
N ALA A 55 -8.99 15.07 -0.76
CA ALA A 55 -9.35 13.78 -0.21
C ALA A 55 -9.82 12.82 -1.33
N PRO A 56 -9.47 11.52 -1.28
CA PRO A 56 -9.98 10.53 -2.22
C PRO A 56 -11.52 10.50 -2.22
N LYS A 57 -12.14 10.54 -3.40
CA LYS A 57 -13.60 10.32 -3.51
C LYS A 57 -13.89 8.83 -3.45
N GLU A 58 -14.85 8.47 -2.61
CA GLU A 58 -15.37 7.11 -2.48
C GLU A 58 -16.12 6.71 -3.77
N GLU A 59 -15.93 5.46 -4.17
CA GLU A 59 -16.38 4.90 -5.45
C GLU A 59 -17.92 4.78 -5.45
N VAL A 60 -18.61 5.84 -5.89
CA VAL A 60 -20.06 5.83 -6.04
C VAL A 60 -20.40 5.06 -7.32
N LEU A 61 -20.77 3.79 -7.14
CA LEU A 61 -21.47 2.99 -8.14
C LEU A 61 -22.82 3.69 -8.43
N LYS A 62 -22.95 4.34 -9.59
CA LYS A 62 -24.24 4.82 -10.08
C LYS A 62 -24.49 4.30 -11.48
N ASP A 63 -25.47 3.41 -11.52
CA ASP A 63 -26.28 3.07 -12.67
C ASP A 63 -26.90 4.34 -13.29
N SER A 64 -27.03 4.32 -14.61
CA SER A 64 -27.41 5.41 -15.53
C SER A 64 -28.90 5.82 -15.45
N PRO A 65 -29.49 6.67 -16.34
CA PRO A 65 -28.94 7.57 -17.38
C PRO A 65 -29.60 9.00 -17.39
N GLU A 66 -29.24 9.78 -18.42
CA GLU A 66 -29.88 11.01 -18.96
C GLU A 66 -29.57 12.35 -18.26
N ASP A 67 -28.84 13.25 -18.93
CA ASP A 67 -29.46 14.28 -19.80
C ASP A 67 -28.38 15.13 -20.51
N ASP A 68 -28.80 15.68 -21.64
CA ASP A 68 -28.06 16.30 -22.74
C ASP A 68 -27.09 17.45 -22.39
N SER A 69 -25.93 17.49 -23.06
CA SER A 69 -25.55 18.67 -23.84
C SER A 69 -24.33 18.42 -24.74
N ASP A 70 -24.53 18.89 -25.96
CA ASP A 70 -23.73 18.71 -27.15
C ASP A 70 -22.68 19.84 -27.32
N SER A 71 -21.76 19.64 -28.25
CA SER A 71 -20.68 20.54 -28.71
C SER A 71 -19.41 20.57 -27.83
N ASN A 72 -18.19 20.32 -28.34
CA ASN A 72 -17.67 20.93 -29.55
C ASN A 72 -16.64 20.04 -30.26
N LYS A 73 -16.85 19.91 -31.56
CA LYS A 73 -16.01 19.23 -32.54
C LYS A 73 -14.76 20.08 -32.81
N MET A 74 -13.58 19.61 -32.44
CA MET A 74 -12.34 20.16 -33.00
C MET A 74 -11.48 19.06 -33.63
N LYS A 75 -11.11 19.34 -34.88
CA LYS A 75 -10.60 18.41 -35.88
C LYS A 75 -9.06 18.51 -35.91
N PHE A 76 -8.41 17.36 -35.86
CA PHE A 76 -7.06 16.96 -36.28
C PHE A 76 -5.94 18.01 -36.46
N GLY A 77 -4.81 17.76 -35.78
CA GLY A 77 -3.47 18.11 -36.25
C GLY A 77 -2.65 16.83 -36.40
N ASP A 78 -2.23 16.53 -37.63
CA ASP A 78 -1.42 15.37 -38.03
C ASP A 78 0.08 15.73 -37.96
N SER A 79 0.90 14.68 -37.82
CA SER A 79 2.33 14.61 -38.14
C SER A 79 3.35 15.21 -37.17
N GLN A 80 3.98 14.34 -36.36
CA GLN A 80 5.45 14.26 -36.38
C GLN A 80 5.94 12.87 -35.95
N ASP A 81 6.22 12.06 -36.98
CA ASP A 81 7.13 10.92 -36.87
C ASP A 81 8.50 11.42 -36.40
N VAL A 82 8.96 10.95 -35.25
CA VAL A 82 10.38 10.97 -34.88
C VAL A 82 10.80 9.54 -34.60
N GLN A 83 11.22 8.88 -35.67
CA GLN A 83 11.93 7.61 -35.62
C GLN A 83 13.44 7.86 -35.43
N PHE A 84 14.15 6.78 -35.04
CA PHE A 84 15.60 6.59 -34.85
C PHE A 84 16.07 6.76 -33.40
N SER A 85 16.70 5.79 -32.72
CA SER A 85 17.32 4.53 -33.17
C SER A 85 17.44 3.54 -32.01
N SER A 86 17.33 2.25 -32.34
CA SER A 86 17.78 1.13 -31.53
C SER A 86 19.32 1.10 -31.45
N GLU A 87 19.84 0.77 -30.27
CA GLU A 87 21.12 0.08 -29.93
C GLU A 87 21.82 0.70 -28.70
N SER A 88 21.82 -0.03 -27.58
CA SER A 88 22.94 -0.11 -26.63
C SER A 88 22.50 -1.08 -25.52
N GLN A 89 22.90 -2.34 -25.62
CA GLN A 89 24.11 -2.88 -25.00
C GLN A 89 23.97 -2.99 -23.48
N GLU A 90 23.64 -4.23 -23.09
CA GLU A 90 23.93 -4.87 -21.81
C GLU A 90 25.24 -4.33 -21.20
N ASN A 91 25.12 -3.54 -20.14
CA ASN A 91 26.23 -3.26 -19.23
C ASN A 91 25.71 -3.51 -17.80
N LEU A 92 26.27 -4.53 -17.16
CA LEU A 92 26.19 -4.73 -15.72
C LEU A 92 26.66 -3.43 -15.02
N PRO A 93 25.92 -2.89 -14.05
CA PRO A 93 26.45 -1.80 -13.24
C PRO A 93 27.51 -2.34 -12.26
N ASP A 94 28.63 -1.64 -12.23
CA ASP A 94 29.81 -1.84 -11.39
C ASP A 94 29.48 -1.57 -9.91
N ASP A 95 30.01 -2.39 -9.00
CA ASP A 95 29.72 -2.44 -7.55
C ASP A 95 29.89 -1.10 -6.81
N LYS A 96 30.51 -0.09 -7.44
CA LYS A 96 30.80 1.23 -6.87
C LYS A 96 29.62 2.19 -6.87
N GLU A 97 28.59 1.99 -7.70
CA GLU A 97 27.42 2.88 -7.72
C GLU A 97 26.44 2.60 -6.56
N ILE A 98 26.39 1.35 -6.08
CA ILE A 98 25.50 0.93 -4.98
C ILE A 98 25.99 1.51 -3.64
N GLU A 99 27.30 1.59 -3.44
CA GLU A 99 27.91 2.14 -2.21
C GLU A 99 27.67 3.65 -2.06
N LYS A 100 27.60 4.38 -3.18
CA LYS A 100 27.30 5.82 -3.20
C LYS A 100 25.82 6.13 -2.90
N LEU A 101 24.91 5.23 -3.26
CA LEU A 101 23.48 5.33 -2.91
C LEU A 101 23.25 5.05 -1.41
N LEU A 102 23.92 4.06 -0.84
CA LEU A 102 23.85 3.74 0.59
C LEU A 102 24.50 4.82 1.47
N GLY A 103 25.60 5.42 1.02
CA GLY A 103 26.25 6.54 1.73
C GLY A 103 25.43 7.84 1.75
N SER A 104 24.50 8.03 0.81
CA SER A 104 23.67 9.24 0.71
C SER A 104 22.38 9.19 1.54
N LEU A 105 22.02 8.04 2.12
CA LEU A 105 20.90 7.90 3.07
C LEU A 105 21.33 8.24 4.51
N SER A 106 22.60 8.56 4.73
CA SER A 106 23.11 9.00 6.02
C SER A 106 23.17 10.52 6.06
N THR A 107 22.49 11.12 7.05
CA THR A 107 22.47 12.55 7.41
C THR A 107 21.51 13.46 6.66
N GLY A 108 20.21 13.28 6.91
CA GLY A 108 19.18 14.29 6.69
C GLY A 108 18.34 14.49 7.95
N THR A 109 18.85 15.26 8.91
CA THR A 109 18.17 15.63 10.16
C THR A 109 16.84 16.34 9.87
N GLY A 110 15.71 15.68 10.18
CA GLY A 110 14.37 16.22 9.98
C GLY A 110 13.30 15.52 10.80
N ASN A 111 13.40 15.58 12.13
CA ASN A 111 12.30 15.35 13.08
C ASN A 111 11.49 14.05 12.91
N GLU A 112 12.15 12.89 12.97
CA GLU A 112 11.51 11.57 13.08
C GLU A 112 11.81 10.94 14.45
N ASN A 113 11.42 11.64 15.51
CA ASN A 113 11.34 10.99 16.82
C ASN A 113 10.06 10.16 16.80
N ASN A 114 10.14 8.89 16.39
CA ASN A 114 9.23 7.78 16.71
C ASN A 114 9.29 6.62 15.69
N ILE A 115 10.25 6.57 14.76
CA ILE A 115 10.55 5.27 14.15
C ILE A 115 11.33 4.50 15.23
N PRO A 116 10.79 3.41 15.80
CA PRO A 116 11.56 2.64 16.76
C PRO A 116 12.81 2.16 16.02
N SER A 117 13.97 2.56 16.52
CA SER A 117 15.30 2.20 16.01
C SER A 117 15.47 0.70 15.73
N ASN A 118 14.59 -0.14 16.27
CA ASN A 118 14.54 -1.57 16.12
C ASN A 118 14.20 -2.04 14.70
N LEU A 119 13.43 -1.28 13.91
CA LEU A 119 13.13 -1.66 12.51
C LEU A 119 14.35 -1.49 11.59
N SER A 120 15.30 -0.62 11.95
CA SER A 120 16.50 -0.38 11.15
C SER A 120 17.49 -1.55 11.14
N GLN A 121 17.30 -2.54 12.02
CA GLN A 121 18.14 -3.75 12.12
C GLN A 121 17.59 -4.92 11.31
N ILE A 122 16.35 -4.84 10.84
CA ILE A 122 15.70 -5.96 10.17
C ILE A 122 16.18 -6.02 8.73
N SER A 123 17.03 -7.01 8.45
CA SER A 123 17.71 -7.18 7.17
C SER A 123 17.02 -8.18 6.24
N SER A 124 16.09 -8.98 6.78
CA SER A 124 15.37 -10.02 6.04
C SER A 124 13.91 -10.14 6.46
N TYR A 125 13.10 -10.74 5.60
CA TYR A 125 11.68 -11.03 5.90
C TYR A 125 11.52 -12.01 7.07
N GLU A 126 12.40 -13.00 7.20
CA GLU A 126 12.36 -13.95 8.31
C GLU A 126 12.60 -13.24 9.66
N GLU A 127 13.64 -12.40 9.70
CA GLU A 127 13.97 -11.57 10.87
C GLU A 127 12.83 -10.60 11.22
N PHE A 128 12.10 -10.11 10.22
CA PHE A 128 10.89 -9.30 10.44
C PHE A 128 9.79 -10.09 11.14
N ILE A 129 9.48 -11.29 10.64
CA ILE A 129 8.43 -12.15 11.24
C ILE A 129 8.82 -12.59 12.64
N GLU A 130 10.08 -12.97 12.87
CA GLU A 130 10.58 -13.30 14.20
C GLU A 130 10.47 -12.11 15.16
N HIS A 131 10.76 -10.89 14.69
CA HIS A 131 10.57 -9.69 15.49
C HIS A 131 9.10 -9.44 15.86
N ILE A 132 8.18 -9.66 14.93
CA ILE A 132 6.74 -9.54 15.19
C ILE A 132 6.29 -10.60 16.20
N ASP A 133 6.70 -11.86 16.05
CA ASP A 133 6.36 -12.92 17.01
C ASP A 133 6.91 -12.61 18.40
N GLN A 134 8.16 -12.12 18.49
CA GLN A 134 8.76 -11.71 19.75
C GLN A 134 7.95 -10.59 20.42
N LYS A 135 7.46 -9.62 19.66
CA LYS A 135 6.61 -8.53 20.20
C LYS A 135 5.25 -9.03 20.63
N LEU A 136 4.63 -9.94 19.89
CA LEU A 136 3.39 -10.57 20.30
C LEU A 136 3.58 -11.39 21.59
N CYS A 137 4.71 -12.06 21.74
CA CYS A 137 5.09 -12.79 22.95
C CYS A 137 5.23 -11.85 24.16
N GLU A 138 5.93 -10.72 24.00
CA GLU A 138 6.04 -9.71 25.06
C GLU A 138 4.64 -9.21 25.50
N ILE A 139 3.78 -8.86 24.55
CA ILE A 139 2.41 -8.41 24.84
C ILE A 139 1.59 -9.51 25.54
N GLU A 140 1.70 -10.75 25.08
CA GLU A 140 1.03 -11.90 25.70
C GLU A 140 1.43 -12.05 27.18
N THR A 141 2.72 -11.94 27.50
CA THR A 141 3.20 -12.02 28.89
C THR A 141 2.71 -10.87 29.77
N GLU A 142 2.60 -9.66 29.21
CA GLU A 142 2.06 -8.49 29.92
C GLU A 142 0.56 -8.65 30.18
N LEU A 143 -0.21 -9.09 29.19
CA LEU A 143 -1.65 -9.33 29.33
C LEU A 143 -1.94 -10.42 30.37
N VAL A 144 -1.18 -11.52 30.37
CA VAL A 144 -1.27 -12.55 31.42
C VAL A 144 -0.98 -11.96 32.80
N SER A 145 0.02 -11.08 32.90
CA SER A 145 0.34 -10.40 34.16
C SER A 145 -0.80 -9.49 34.63
N VAL A 146 -1.42 -8.72 33.73
CA VAL A 146 -2.59 -7.88 34.03
C VAL A 146 -3.78 -8.72 34.49
N LEU A 147 -4.05 -9.86 33.83
CA LEU A 147 -5.10 -10.79 34.23
C LEU A 147 -4.82 -11.40 35.61
N ASN A 148 -3.57 -11.77 35.90
CA ASN A 148 -3.17 -12.30 37.21
C ASN A 148 -3.34 -11.27 38.32
N VAL A 149 -2.93 -10.02 38.09
CA VAL A 149 -3.17 -8.93 39.06
C VAL A 149 -4.67 -8.69 39.24
N SER A 150 -5.44 -8.69 38.15
CA SER A 150 -6.89 -8.55 38.22
C SER A 150 -7.55 -9.72 38.95
N MET A 151 -6.99 -10.93 38.86
CA MET A 151 -7.45 -12.11 39.60
C MET A 151 -7.23 -11.95 41.11
N LEU A 152 -6.18 -11.26 41.54
CA LEU A 152 -5.90 -10.95 42.94
C LEU A 152 -6.78 -9.82 43.49
N VAL A 153 -7.17 -8.87 42.64
CA VAL A 153 -7.94 -7.68 43.03
C VAL A 153 -9.45 -7.90 42.94
N LEU A 154 -9.92 -8.65 41.94
CA LEU A 154 -11.34 -8.89 41.69
C LEU A 154 -11.75 -10.29 42.15
N ASP A 155 -12.84 -10.33 42.92
CA ASP A 155 -13.49 -11.57 43.31
C ASP A 155 -14.05 -12.31 42.09
N SER A 156 -14.18 -13.63 42.20
CA SER A 156 -14.62 -14.49 41.09
C SER A 156 -15.98 -14.11 40.50
N GLU A 157 -16.84 -13.48 41.29
CA GLU A 157 -18.17 -13.02 40.84
C GLU A 157 -18.14 -11.66 40.13
N GLU A 158 -17.09 -10.85 40.35
CA GLU A 158 -16.92 -9.53 39.74
C GLU A 158 -16.16 -9.59 38.41
N ARG A 159 -15.29 -10.59 38.22
CA ARG A 159 -14.52 -10.80 36.98
C ARG A 159 -15.37 -10.84 35.71
N PRO A 160 -16.44 -11.65 35.60
CA PRO A 160 -17.27 -11.68 34.39
C PRO A 160 -18.15 -10.43 34.24
N LYS A 161 -18.23 -9.56 35.25
CA LYS A 161 -18.96 -8.28 35.18
C LYS A 161 -18.01 -7.14 34.82
N ASN A 162 -16.70 -7.35 34.93
CA ASN A 162 -15.67 -6.36 34.65
C ASN A 162 -15.34 -6.36 33.15
N SER A 163 -15.75 -5.31 32.45
CA SER A 163 -15.53 -5.16 31.01
C SER A 163 -14.04 -5.13 30.64
N ARG A 164 -13.16 -4.57 31.48
CA ARG A 164 -11.71 -4.55 31.23
C ARG A 164 -11.10 -5.94 31.34
N TRP A 165 -11.54 -6.74 32.30
CA TRP A 165 -11.07 -8.13 32.44
C TRP A 165 -11.47 -8.95 31.21
N GLN A 166 -12.72 -8.83 30.76
CA GLN A 166 -13.21 -9.51 29.55
C GLN A 166 -12.44 -9.08 28.30
N GLN A 167 -12.25 -7.77 28.10
CA GLN A 167 -11.48 -7.24 26.97
C GLN A 167 -10.03 -7.71 26.97
N THR A 168 -9.40 -7.77 28.15
CA THR A 168 -8.02 -8.25 28.28
C THR A 168 -7.93 -9.75 27.96
N MET A 169 -8.93 -10.54 28.38
CA MET A 169 -9.03 -11.97 28.08
C MET A 169 -9.26 -12.23 26.58
N GLU A 170 -10.17 -11.49 25.94
CA GLU A 170 -10.45 -11.59 24.50
C GLU A 170 -9.23 -11.17 23.66
N LEU A 171 -8.54 -10.11 24.07
CA LEU A 171 -7.31 -9.67 23.41
C LEU A 171 -6.19 -10.72 23.53
N LEU A 172 -6.06 -11.34 24.70
CA LEU A 172 -5.08 -12.41 24.92
C LEU A 172 -5.38 -13.62 24.00
N GLU A 173 -6.65 -14.05 23.92
CA GLU A 173 -7.07 -15.15 23.04
C GLU A 173 -6.83 -14.82 21.56
N SER A 174 -7.12 -13.57 21.16
CA SER A 174 -6.87 -13.08 19.79
C SER A 174 -5.39 -13.11 19.42
N ILE A 175 -4.51 -12.64 20.32
CA ILE A 175 -3.06 -12.67 20.10
C ILE A 175 -2.55 -14.11 20.03
N HIS A 176 -3.02 -14.96 20.94
CA HIS A 176 -2.66 -16.38 20.92
C HIS A 176 -3.08 -17.06 19.61
N GLY A 177 -4.25 -16.72 19.08
CA GLY A 177 -4.72 -17.21 17.79
C GLY A 177 -3.94 -16.69 16.57
N ILE A 178 -3.34 -15.51 16.64
CA ILE A 178 -2.49 -14.96 15.56
C ILE A 178 -1.13 -15.67 15.51
N ARG A 179 -0.62 -16.13 16.65
CA ARG A 179 0.70 -16.78 16.76
C ARG A 179 0.69 -18.27 16.39
N GLN A 180 -0.47 -18.92 16.33
CA GLN A 180 -0.63 -20.34 15.95
C GLN A 180 -0.81 -20.52 14.45
#